data_AF-A0A1V2W9V5-F1
#
_entry.id   AF-A0A1V2W9V5-F1
#
_cell.length_a   1.000
_cell.length_b   1.000
_cell.length_c   1.000
_cell.angle_alpha   90.00
_cell.angle_beta   90.00
_cell.angle_gamma   90.00
#
_symmetry.space_group_name_H-M   'P 1'
#
loop_
_entity.id
_entity.type
_entity.pdbx_description
1 polymer ?
#
loop_
_entity_poly.entity_id
_entity_poly.type
_entity_poly.pdbx_seq_one_letter_code
_entity_poly.pdbx_strand_id
1 'polypeptide(L)'
;MQAMAEWFASLPEEVQAHAGFMMYVGISDLIGDKEYQFGDPPDNAFLEWLKDSPDDDLGALTKTLLAREHIRFTMIDGLCTQKSWDDALAKNQWLLDKLEGHPNAERMRQTPLQSIADIPRRSALFIKAGDEWRANVASHVSDEAINKWHDAALRKSLSDSQKSAIAVTGTPV
;
A
#
# COMPACT_ATOMS: atom_id res chain seq x y z
N MET A 1 -10.44 5.59 -1.55
CA MET A 1 -9.14 6.30 -1.67
C MET A 1 -8.83 7.21 -0.49
N GLN A 2 -9.69 8.18 -0.13
CA GLN A 2 -9.39 9.15 0.94
C GLN A 2 -8.95 8.55 2.28
N ALA A 3 -9.66 7.55 2.81
CA ALA A 3 -9.26 6.89 4.07
C ALA A 3 -7.86 6.25 4.01
N MET A 4 -7.45 5.70 2.86
CA MET A 4 -6.10 5.15 2.66
C MET A 4 -5.05 6.26 2.60
N ALA A 5 -5.34 7.38 1.95
CA ALA A 5 -4.45 8.54 1.88
C ALA A 5 -4.27 9.21 3.24
N GLU A 6 -5.34 9.37 4.00
CA GLU A 6 -5.31 9.94 5.36
C GLU A 6 -4.54 9.04 6.32
N TRP A 7 -4.77 7.73 6.27
CA TRP A 7 -3.98 6.76 7.03
C TRP A 7 -2.50 6.88 6.67
N PHE A 8 -2.14 6.83 5.39
CA PHE A 8 -0.75 6.89 4.95
C PHE A 8 -0.05 8.18 5.39
N ALA A 9 -0.72 9.33 5.26
CA ALA A 9 -0.20 10.62 5.68
C ALA A 9 -0.08 10.77 7.21
N SER A 10 -0.80 9.95 7.99
CA SER A 10 -0.72 9.94 9.45
C SER A 10 0.41 9.06 10.00
N LEU A 11 1.05 8.26 9.14
CA LEU A 11 2.10 7.34 9.56
C LEU A 11 3.35 8.11 10.02
N PRO A 12 4.12 7.55 10.97
CA PRO A 12 5.45 8.07 11.28
C PRO A 12 6.34 8.06 10.03
N GLU A 13 7.21 9.08 9.88
CA GLU A 13 8.08 9.29 8.71
C GLU A 13 8.82 8.01 8.28
N GLU A 14 9.38 7.26 9.22
CA GLU A 14 10.08 6.00 8.91
C GLU A 14 9.15 4.96 8.26
N VAL A 15 7.91 4.82 8.77
CA VAL A 15 6.93 3.90 8.21
C VAL A 15 6.50 4.41 6.85
N GLN A 16 6.24 5.71 6.73
CA GLN A 16 5.80 6.34 5.49
C GLN A 16 6.85 6.19 4.37
N ALA A 17 8.12 6.47 4.64
CA ALA A 17 9.22 6.31 3.70
C ALA A 17 9.38 4.84 3.25
N HIS A 18 9.31 3.89 4.19
CA HIS A 18 9.44 2.47 3.88
C HIS A 18 8.25 1.96 3.04
N ALA A 19 7.05 2.28 3.49
CA ALA A 19 5.79 1.88 2.89
C ALA A 19 5.64 2.52 1.50
N GLY A 20 5.96 3.82 1.38
CA GLY A 20 5.98 4.58 0.14
C GLY A 20 6.92 3.98 -0.89
N PHE A 21 8.16 3.66 -0.50
CA PHE A 21 9.09 2.97 -1.40
C PHE A 21 8.53 1.63 -1.90
N MET A 22 8.08 0.76 -0.99
CA MET A 22 7.58 -0.58 -1.35
C MET A 22 6.33 -0.53 -2.23
N MET A 23 5.41 0.40 -1.94
CA MET A 23 4.14 0.51 -2.65
C MET A 23 4.31 1.24 -3.98
N TYR A 24 5.02 2.37 -4.01
CA TYR A 24 5.18 3.15 -5.22
C TYR A 24 5.99 2.39 -6.26
N VAL A 25 7.11 1.76 -5.88
CA VAL A 25 7.92 0.96 -6.82
C VAL A 25 7.12 -0.23 -7.37
N GLY A 26 6.38 -0.93 -6.51
CA GLY A 26 5.54 -2.05 -6.94
C GLY A 26 4.42 -1.61 -7.88
N ILE A 27 3.75 -0.49 -7.57
CA ILE A 27 2.66 0.05 -8.39
C ILE A 27 3.19 0.64 -9.70
N SER A 28 4.29 1.40 -9.68
CA SER A 28 4.89 1.99 -10.89
C SER A 28 5.29 0.91 -11.89
N ASP A 29 5.88 -0.19 -11.41
CA ASP A 29 6.22 -1.34 -12.25
C ASP A 29 4.96 -1.99 -12.87
N LEU A 30 3.87 -2.09 -12.10
CA LEU A 30 2.63 -2.70 -12.57
C LEU A 30 1.85 -1.84 -13.57
N ILE A 31 1.83 -0.52 -13.36
CA ILE A 31 1.10 0.41 -14.23
C ILE A 31 1.96 0.89 -15.41
N GLY A 32 3.24 0.52 -15.45
CA GLY A 32 4.17 0.91 -16.49
C GLY A 32 4.58 2.39 -16.42
N ASP A 33 4.46 3.00 -15.24
CA ASP A 33 4.92 4.36 -14.99
C ASP A 33 6.44 4.36 -14.93
N LYS A 34 7.05 4.77 -16.05
CA LYS A 34 8.50 4.88 -16.20
C LYS A 34 9.02 6.28 -15.85
N GLU A 35 8.14 7.20 -15.43
CA GLU A 35 8.51 8.57 -15.14
C GLU A 35 9.04 8.77 -13.72
N TYR A 36 9.25 7.69 -12.95
CA TYR A 36 10.03 7.75 -11.72
C TYR A 36 11.45 8.23 -12.00
N GLN A 37 11.63 9.54 -11.95
CA GLN A 37 12.91 10.17 -11.77
C GLN A 37 13.27 9.93 -10.31
N PHE A 38 14.41 9.27 -10.08
CA PHE A 38 15.00 8.96 -8.76
C PHE A 38 15.15 10.17 -7.79
N GLY A 39 14.67 11.35 -8.14
CA GLY A 39 14.71 12.58 -7.36
C GLY A 39 13.50 12.86 -6.47
N ASP A 40 12.33 12.24 -6.72
CA ASP A 40 11.14 12.46 -5.90
C ASP A 40 11.04 11.46 -4.74
N PRO A 41 10.78 11.90 -3.50
CA PRO A 41 10.58 10.99 -2.38
C PRO A 41 9.41 10.03 -2.66
N PRO A 42 9.63 8.70 -2.65
CA PRO A 42 8.64 7.72 -3.11
C PRO A 42 7.39 7.67 -2.22
N ASP A 43 7.48 8.11 -0.98
CA ASP A 43 6.37 8.33 -0.06
C ASP A 43 5.45 9.48 -0.50
N ASN A 44 6.03 10.62 -0.90
CA ASN A 44 5.25 11.73 -1.42
C ASN A 44 4.58 11.35 -2.75
N ALA A 45 5.33 10.69 -3.65
CA ALA A 45 4.79 10.22 -4.91
C ALA A 45 3.64 9.22 -4.72
N PHE A 46 3.77 8.29 -3.76
CA PHE A 46 2.67 7.38 -3.42
C PHE A 46 1.45 8.13 -2.85
N LEU A 47 1.66 9.10 -1.97
CA LEU A 47 0.59 9.87 -1.37
C LEU A 47 -0.15 10.73 -2.41
N GLU A 48 0.58 11.34 -3.33
CA GLU A 48 0.01 12.07 -4.46
C GLU A 48 -0.78 11.14 -5.36
N TRP A 49 -0.23 9.98 -5.70
CA TRP A 49 -0.95 8.94 -6.43
C TRP A 49 -2.21 8.50 -5.70
N LEU A 50 -2.21 8.33 -4.38
CA LEU A 50 -3.42 7.98 -3.62
C LEU A 50 -4.49 9.08 -3.64
N LYS A 51 -4.09 10.35 -3.67
CA LYS A 51 -5.00 11.52 -3.69
C LYS A 51 -5.57 11.80 -5.06
N ASP A 52 -4.80 11.53 -6.10
CA ASP A 52 -5.26 11.63 -7.47
C ASP A 52 -6.47 10.73 -7.70
N SER A 53 -7.56 11.28 -8.23
CA SER A 53 -8.82 10.57 -8.42
C SER A 53 -9.05 10.40 -9.92
N PRO A 54 -9.18 9.15 -10.41
CA PRO A 54 -9.53 8.91 -11.80
C PRO A 54 -10.86 9.58 -12.16
N ASP A 55 -10.98 10.05 -13.41
CA ASP A 55 -12.17 10.75 -13.91
C ASP A 55 -13.40 9.81 -14.02
N ASP A 56 -13.17 8.51 -14.09
CA ASP A 56 -14.22 7.49 -14.24
C ASP A 56 -14.33 6.54 -13.04
N ASP A 57 -15.56 6.10 -12.78
CA ASP A 57 -15.90 5.22 -11.65
C ASP A 57 -15.07 3.90 -11.71
N LEU A 58 -14.88 3.29 -12.89
CA LEU A 58 -14.15 2.02 -13.03
C LEU A 58 -12.65 2.17 -12.76
N GLY A 59 -12.05 3.27 -13.22
CA GLY A 59 -10.68 3.67 -12.89
C GLY A 59 -10.49 3.83 -11.39
N ALA A 60 -11.42 4.52 -10.72
CA ALA A 60 -11.39 4.72 -9.27
C ALA A 60 -11.48 3.40 -8.50
N LEU A 61 -12.30 2.45 -8.97
CA LEU A 61 -12.38 1.10 -8.40
C LEU A 61 -11.09 0.31 -8.57
N THR A 62 -10.56 0.26 -9.80
CA THR A 62 -9.33 -0.47 -10.11
C THR A 62 -8.17 0.05 -9.26
N LYS A 63 -8.05 1.37 -9.14
CA LYS A 63 -7.05 2.02 -8.30
C LYS A 63 -7.23 1.68 -6.82
N THR A 64 -8.47 1.70 -6.32
CA THR A 64 -8.79 1.33 -4.93
C THR A 64 -8.41 -0.12 -4.62
N LEU A 65 -8.73 -1.04 -5.53
CA LEU A 65 -8.39 -2.46 -5.40
C LEU A 65 -6.89 -2.68 -5.43
N LEU A 66 -6.19 -2.08 -6.39
CA LEU A 66 -4.74 -2.18 -6.50
C LEU A 66 -4.04 -1.66 -5.25
N ALA A 67 -4.42 -0.45 -4.80
CA ALA A 67 -3.87 0.17 -3.59
C ALA A 67 -4.11 -0.71 -2.36
N ARG A 68 -5.34 -1.18 -2.16
CA ARG A 68 -5.71 -2.05 -1.04
C ARG A 68 -4.86 -3.32 -1.02
N GLU A 69 -4.78 -4.04 -2.13
CA GLU A 69 -4.05 -5.31 -2.17
C GLU A 69 -2.54 -5.10 -2.02
N HIS A 70 -1.98 -4.03 -2.58
CA HIS A 70 -0.57 -3.70 -2.36
C HIS A 70 -0.26 -3.33 -0.91
N ILE A 71 -1.07 -2.47 -0.29
CA ILE A 71 -0.92 -2.11 1.13
C ILE A 71 -1.03 -3.38 1.98
N ARG A 72 -2.03 -4.22 1.71
CA ARG A 72 -2.24 -5.45 2.46
C ARG A 72 -1.04 -6.40 2.33
N PHE A 73 -0.61 -6.69 1.11
CA PHE A 73 0.50 -7.62 0.85
C PHE A 73 1.83 -7.12 1.42
N THR A 74 2.20 -5.86 1.17
CA THR A 74 3.52 -5.33 1.55
C THR A 74 3.59 -4.94 3.02
N MET A 75 2.55 -4.28 3.54
CA MET A 75 2.55 -3.73 4.89
C MET A 75 1.80 -4.65 5.84
N ILE A 76 0.51 -4.87 5.64
CA ILE A 76 -0.36 -5.47 6.67
C ILE A 76 0.02 -6.92 6.96
N ASP A 77 0.15 -7.72 5.92
CA ASP A 77 0.52 -9.14 6.00
C ASP A 77 2.05 -9.30 5.99
N GLY A 78 2.78 -8.33 5.44
CA GLY A 78 4.23 -8.35 5.29
C GLY A 78 5.03 -7.87 6.51
N LEU A 79 4.73 -6.68 7.05
CA LEU A 79 5.55 -6.01 8.07
C LEU A 79 4.80 -5.68 9.36
N CYS A 80 3.47 -5.67 9.33
CA CYS A 80 2.65 -5.30 10.48
C CYS A 80 2.19 -6.54 11.28
N THR A 81 3.00 -7.61 11.28
CA THR A 81 2.74 -8.83 12.04
C THR A 81 3.96 -9.20 12.87
N GLN A 82 3.74 -9.71 14.09
CA GLN A 82 4.83 -10.17 14.96
C GLN A 82 5.66 -11.28 14.29
N LYS A 83 4.99 -12.20 13.58
CA LYS A 83 5.63 -13.30 12.86
C LYS A 83 6.71 -12.80 11.89
N SER A 84 6.44 -11.74 11.13
CA SER A 84 7.41 -11.19 10.17
C SER A 84 8.68 -10.67 10.85
N TRP A 85 8.54 -10.07 12.02
CA TRP A 85 9.66 -9.58 12.82
C TRP A 85 10.42 -10.71 13.51
N ASP A 86 9.72 -11.75 13.96
CA ASP A 86 10.35 -12.96 14.50
C ASP A 86 11.18 -13.68 13.41
N ASP A 87 10.63 -13.78 12.19
CA ASP A 87 11.34 -14.33 11.03
C ASP A 87 12.57 -13.48 10.65
N ALA A 88 12.45 -12.14 10.72
CA ALA A 88 13.56 -11.23 10.48
C ALA A 88 14.66 -11.39 11.56
N LEU A 89 14.29 -11.53 12.82
CA LEU A 89 15.21 -11.80 13.93
C LEU A 89 15.95 -13.13 13.70
N ALA A 90 15.21 -14.20 13.39
CA ALA A 90 15.79 -15.51 13.12
C ALA A 90 16.76 -15.50 11.94
N LYS A 91 16.43 -14.79 10.85
CA LYS A 91 17.32 -14.64 9.67
C LYS A 91 18.60 -13.87 10.00
N ASN A 92 18.50 -12.79 10.76
CA ASN A 92 19.68 -12.02 11.17
C ASN A 92 20.56 -12.81 12.14
N GLN A 93 19.97 -13.56 13.07
CA GLN A 93 20.72 -14.43 13.98
C GLN A 93 21.43 -15.53 13.19
N TRP A 94 20.71 -16.21 12.28
CA TRP A 94 21.30 -17.21 11.40
C TRP A 94 22.48 -16.66 10.59
N LEU A 95 22.37 -15.43 10.08
CA LEU A 95 23.45 -14.78 9.34
C LEU A 95 24.68 -14.54 10.23
N LEU A 96 24.50 -14.12 11.48
CA LEU A 96 25.61 -13.98 12.43
C LEU A 96 26.30 -15.31 12.71
N ASP A 97 25.53 -16.38 12.92
CA ASP A 97 26.05 -17.72 13.17
C ASP A 97 26.87 -18.23 11.96
N LYS A 98 26.45 -17.90 10.73
CA LYS A 98 27.18 -18.27 9.51
C LYS A 98 28.46 -17.47 9.27
N LEU A 99 28.61 -16.31 9.90
CA LEU A 99 29.79 -15.45 9.74
C LEU A 99 30.94 -15.84 10.66
N GLU A 100 30.80 -16.85 11.53
CA GLU A 100 31.80 -17.17 12.57
C GLU A 100 33.20 -17.51 12.03
N GLY A 101 33.31 -18.00 10.80
CA GLY A 101 34.58 -18.32 10.12
C GLY A 101 34.87 -17.51 8.85
N HIS A 102 34.12 -16.44 8.58
CA HIS A 102 34.27 -15.70 7.31
C HIS A 102 35.44 -14.70 7.38
N PRO A 103 36.30 -14.57 6.35
CA PRO A 103 37.43 -13.63 6.36
C PRO A 103 37.02 -12.15 6.51
N ASN A 104 35.77 -11.82 6.16
CA ASN A 104 35.18 -10.49 6.35
C ASN A 104 34.12 -10.43 7.45
N ALA A 105 34.12 -11.39 8.39
CA ALA A 105 33.11 -11.52 9.43
C ALA A 105 32.86 -10.21 10.17
N GLU A 106 33.93 -9.54 10.60
CA GLU A 106 33.84 -8.30 11.38
C GLU A 106 33.05 -7.20 10.64
N ARG A 107 33.36 -7.00 9.36
CA ARG A 107 32.66 -6.01 8.53
C ARG A 107 31.20 -6.39 8.29
N MET A 108 30.91 -7.69 8.16
CA MET A 108 29.58 -8.18 7.79
C MET A 108 28.63 -8.33 8.97
N ARG A 109 29.15 -8.42 10.21
CA ARG A 109 28.33 -8.55 11.42
C ARG A 109 27.60 -7.28 11.81
N GLN A 110 28.12 -6.11 11.43
CA GLN A 110 27.59 -4.83 11.87
C GLN A 110 26.11 -4.64 11.50
N THR A 111 25.73 -4.88 10.24
CA THR A 111 24.35 -4.70 9.77
C THR A 111 23.34 -5.63 10.44
N PRO A 112 23.56 -6.96 10.55
CA PRO A 112 22.65 -7.83 11.28
C PRO A 112 22.56 -7.49 12.77
N LEU A 113 23.67 -7.13 13.43
CA LEU A 113 23.65 -6.71 14.85
C LEU A 113 22.81 -5.45 15.06
N GLN A 114 23.00 -4.44 14.20
CA GLN A 114 22.18 -3.21 14.23
C GLN A 114 20.71 -3.51 13.97
N SER A 115 20.42 -4.39 13.01
CA SER A 115 19.06 -4.80 12.69
C SER A 115 18.40 -5.48 13.89
N ILE A 116 19.06 -6.47 14.52
CA ILE A 116 18.56 -7.17 15.71
C ILE A 116 18.26 -6.18 16.85
N ALA A 117 19.17 -5.25 17.11
CA ALA A 117 18.99 -4.25 18.16
C ALA A 117 17.79 -3.32 17.89
N ASP A 118 17.49 -3.03 16.62
CA ASP A 118 16.41 -2.11 16.24
C ASP A 118 15.04 -2.80 16.05
N ILE A 119 15.00 -4.13 15.87
CA ILE A 119 13.76 -4.91 15.67
C ILE A 119 12.68 -4.58 16.70
N PRO A 120 12.93 -4.55 18.03
CA PRO A 120 11.87 -4.27 19.00
C PRO A 120 11.20 -2.92 18.82
N ARG A 121 11.96 -1.89 18.44
CA ARG A 121 11.43 -0.54 18.19
C ARG A 121 10.61 -0.53 16.89
N ARG A 122 11.17 -1.10 15.81
CA ARG A 122 10.50 -1.12 14.50
C ARG A 122 9.26 -2.00 14.51
N SER A 123 9.27 -3.15 15.17
CA SER A 123 8.11 -4.03 15.26
C SER A 123 6.93 -3.34 15.92
N ALA A 124 7.16 -2.66 17.05
CA ALA A 124 6.13 -1.89 17.73
C ALA A 124 5.54 -0.78 16.82
N LEU A 125 6.41 -0.08 16.08
CA LEU A 125 6.01 1.00 15.18
C LEU A 125 5.13 0.48 14.02
N PHE A 126 5.57 -0.56 13.33
CA PHE A 126 4.87 -1.10 12.16
C PHE A 126 3.61 -1.88 12.54
N ILE A 127 3.62 -2.64 13.65
CA ILE A 127 2.41 -3.32 14.14
C ILE A 127 1.32 -2.29 14.48
N LYS A 128 1.68 -1.20 15.15
CA LYS A 128 0.75 -0.10 15.43
C LYS A 128 0.15 0.49 14.15
N ALA A 129 0.97 0.75 13.13
CA ALA A 129 0.49 1.24 11.83
C ALA A 129 -0.51 0.27 11.17
N GLY A 130 -0.27 -1.05 11.28
CA GLY A 130 -1.21 -2.06 10.78
C GLY A 130 -2.50 -2.17 11.60
N ASP A 131 -2.42 -1.98 12.92
CA ASP A 131 -3.62 -1.93 13.77
C ASP A 131 -4.48 -0.70 13.46
N GLU A 132 -3.86 0.46 13.20
CA GLU A 132 -4.54 1.67 12.74
C GLU A 132 -5.23 1.46 11.39
N TRP A 133 -4.60 0.73 10.45
CA TRP A 133 -5.25 0.33 9.20
C TRP A 133 -6.48 -0.53 9.44
N ARG A 134 -6.35 -1.58 10.28
CA ARG A 134 -7.45 -2.50 10.61
C ARG A 134 -8.62 -1.78 11.27
N ALA A 135 -8.33 -0.80 12.13
CA ALA A 135 -9.34 -0.02 12.84
C ALA A 135 -10.03 1.02 11.95
N ASN A 136 -9.28 1.72 11.10
CA ASN A 136 -9.77 2.96 10.46
C ASN A 136 -10.00 2.84 8.96
N VAL A 137 -9.44 1.82 8.29
CA VAL A 137 -9.47 1.73 6.82
C VAL A 137 -10.10 0.43 6.33
N ALA A 138 -9.79 -0.70 6.96
CA ALA A 138 -10.14 -2.03 6.45
C ALA A 138 -11.64 -2.23 6.17
N SER A 139 -12.52 -1.63 6.97
CA SER A 139 -13.98 -1.70 6.76
C SER A 139 -14.44 -0.97 5.49
N HIS A 140 -13.82 0.17 5.17
CA HIS A 140 -14.11 1.00 4.00
C HIS A 140 -13.69 0.35 2.68
N VAL A 141 -12.70 -0.54 2.73
CA VAL A 141 -12.18 -1.29 1.58
C VAL A 141 -12.35 -2.79 1.77
N SER A 142 -13.41 -3.20 2.46
CA SER A 142 -13.79 -4.62 2.58
C SER A 142 -14.36 -5.16 1.26
N ASP A 143 -14.29 -6.47 1.05
CA ASP A 143 -14.88 -7.10 -0.15
C ASP A 143 -16.38 -6.78 -0.26
N GLU A 144 -17.08 -6.72 0.88
CA GLU A 144 -18.48 -6.33 0.94
C GLU A 144 -18.69 -4.85 0.52
N ALA A 145 -17.87 -3.93 1.03
CA ALA A 145 -17.94 -2.52 0.66
C ALA A 145 -17.63 -2.30 -0.83
N ILE A 146 -16.65 -3.02 -1.36
CA ILE A 146 -16.27 -2.99 -2.77
C ILE A 146 -17.41 -3.52 -3.64
N ASN A 147 -18.00 -4.67 -3.29
CA ASN A 147 -19.13 -5.23 -4.03
C ASN A 147 -20.35 -4.31 -4.04
N LYS A 148 -20.70 -3.72 -2.88
CA LYS A 148 -21.79 -2.74 -2.78
C LYS A 148 -21.54 -1.52 -3.66
N TRP A 149 -20.30 -1.02 -3.66
CA TRP A 149 -19.93 0.11 -4.49
C TRP A 149 -20.00 -0.24 -5.99
N HIS A 150 -19.48 -1.41 -6.39
CA HIS A 150 -19.50 -1.88 -7.78
C HIS A 150 -20.93 -2.03 -8.31
N ASP A 151 -21.82 -2.64 -7.52
CA ASP A 151 -23.23 -2.76 -7.87
C ASP A 151 -23.92 -1.40 -8.01
N ALA A 152 -23.57 -0.43 -7.15
CA ALA A 152 -24.10 0.93 -7.24
C ALA A 152 -23.61 1.65 -8.50
N ALA A 153 -22.32 1.53 -8.83
CA ALA A 153 -21.73 2.11 -10.04
C ALA A 153 -22.35 1.52 -11.32
N LEU A 154 -22.53 0.19 -11.38
CA LEU A 154 -23.21 -0.47 -12.50
C LEU A 154 -24.65 0.00 -12.65
N ARG A 155 -25.41 0.12 -11.56
CA ARG A 155 -26.80 0.61 -11.62
C ARG A 155 -26.88 2.06 -12.10
N LYS A 156 -25.93 2.92 -11.66
CA LYS A 156 -25.83 4.31 -12.09
C LYS A 156 -25.52 4.39 -13.59
N SER A 157 -24.55 3.64 -14.11
CA SER A 157 -24.20 3.65 -15.53
C SER A 157 -25.35 3.18 -16.43
N LEU A 158 -26.10 2.16 -15.99
CA LEU A 158 -27.31 1.70 -16.66
C LEU A 158 -28.41 2.77 -16.68
N SER A 159 -28.60 3.48 -15.56
CA SER A 159 -29.57 4.58 -15.46
C SER A 159 -29.21 5.77 -16.38
N ASP A 160 -27.94 6.15 -16.40
CA ASP A 160 -27.45 7.27 -17.20
C ASP A 160 -27.47 6.95 -18.71
N SER A 161 -27.24 5.68 -19.07
CA SER A 161 -27.42 5.18 -20.44
C SER A 161 -28.89 5.23 -20.88
N GLN A 162 -29.84 4.88 -20.00
CA GLN A 162 -31.27 4.99 -20.29
C GLN A 162 -31.73 6.44 -20.46
N LYS A 163 -31.25 7.37 -19.62
CA LYS A 163 -31.57 8.81 -19.76
C LYS A 163 -31.04 9.41 -21.07
N SER A 164 -29.84 8.99 -21.49
CA SER A 164 -29.24 9.44 -22.76
C SER A 164 -30.02 8.93 -23.98
N ALA A 165 -30.52 7.69 -23.95
CA ALA A 165 -31.35 7.15 -25.02
C ALA A 165 -32.70 7.88 -25.17
N ILE A 166 -33.29 8.33 -24.05
CA ILE A 166 -34.55 9.09 -24.05
C ILE A 166 -34.33 10.53 -24.56
N ALA A 167 -33.19 11.16 -24.26
CA ALA A 167 -32.87 12.50 -24.76
C ALA A 167 -32.68 12.57 -26.28
N VAL A 168 -32.11 11.53 -26.91
CA VAL A 168 -31.89 11.48 -28.37
C VAL A 168 -33.19 11.23 -29.15
N THR A 169 -34.17 10.56 -28.55
CA THR A 169 -35.46 10.23 -29.19
C THR A 169 -36.51 11.34 -29.06
N GLY A 170 -36.22 12.40 -28.29
CA GLY A 170 -37.15 13.48 -27.98
C GLY A 170 -36.99 14.77 -28.79
N THR A 171 -36.22 14.79 -29.89
CA THR A 171 -36.14 15.99 -30.76
C THR A 171 -37.28 15.94 -31.78
N PRO A 172 -38.33 16.78 -31.68
CA PRO A 172 -39.34 16.87 -32.72
C PRO A 172 -38.75 17.66 -33.89
N VAL A 173 -38.87 17.11 -35.11
CA VAL A 173 -38.68 17.84 -36.36
C VAL A 173 -39.90 18.72 -36.61
#